data_AF-A0A6A7A8F6-F1
#
_entry.id   AF-A0A6A7A8F6-F1
#
_cell.length_a   1.000
_cell.length_b   1.000
_cell.length_c   1.000
_cell.angle_alpha   90.00
_cell.angle_beta   90.00
_cell.angle_gamma   90.00
#
_symmetry.space_group_name_H-M   'P 1'
#
loop_
_entity.id
_entity.type
_entity.pdbx_description
1 polymer ?
#
loop_
_entity_poly.entity_id
_entity_poly.type
_entity_poly.pdbx_seq_one_letter_code
_entity_poly.pdbx_strand_id
1 'polypeptide(L)'
;MDIEKTAGTSQYLSGYPSLAAFIATDRDQTTAIFKRFRRLGARHLLHVQSHLAELQAELDVLDREDFEGNLDMKQCSRNWKRFCDVATYDDRQRKKRDLGSEIGHSLKQYREALFYESRLASLPHPTKRTLEAFRYNFFNFHGGNPYPTLGGNSTTLFDDEDDLVALLGEDRDPLTAFLQDRCARLFKSGATHNNIMYAPDRRFARVVTFLSILNAAALLVGAIVSLYAITSPKTKLGIVALFTALFASNVGVLTNARRAELFAATAAYAAVLVVFVSGPLGGETGTRGQG
;
A
#
# COMPACT_ATOMS: atom_id res chain seq x y z
N MET A 1 35.59 -39.76 7.03
CA MET A 1 34.68 -40.31 6.00
C MET A 1 33.69 -39.19 5.73
N ASP A 2 34.16 -38.25 4.92
CA ASP A 2 33.56 -36.93 4.76
C ASP A 2 32.63 -36.99 3.56
N ILE A 3 31.35 -36.73 3.82
CA ILE A 3 30.36 -36.50 2.76
C ILE A 3 29.73 -35.15 3.05
N GLU A 4 30.50 -34.09 2.83
CA GLU A 4 29.95 -32.76 2.68
C GLU A 4 29.60 -32.58 1.20
N LYS A 5 28.34 -32.88 0.87
CA LYS A 5 27.73 -32.65 -0.44
C LYS A 5 27.78 -31.15 -0.72
N THR A 6 28.71 -30.72 -1.57
CA THR A 6 28.65 -29.44 -2.27
C THR A 6 27.33 -29.36 -3.02
N ALA A 7 26.37 -28.60 -2.50
CA ALA A 7 25.18 -28.22 -3.23
C ALA A 7 25.63 -27.42 -4.47
N GLY A 8 25.52 -28.02 -5.65
CA GLY A 8 25.87 -27.38 -6.90
C GLY A 8 25.04 -26.13 -7.10
N THR A 9 25.67 -24.97 -7.06
CA THR A 9 25.08 -23.70 -7.51
C THR A 9 24.82 -23.85 -9.00
N SER A 10 23.58 -24.16 -9.37
CA SER A 10 23.17 -24.23 -10.79
C SER A 10 23.44 -22.86 -11.41
N GLN A 11 24.45 -22.78 -12.27
CA GLN A 11 24.89 -21.52 -12.86
C GLN A 11 23.91 -21.17 -13.98
N TYR A 12 22.91 -20.35 -13.66
CA TYR A 12 21.92 -19.91 -14.64
C TYR A 12 22.56 -19.00 -15.69
N LEU A 13 22.11 -19.11 -16.95
CA LEU A 13 22.47 -18.20 -18.02
C LEU A 13 22.04 -16.77 -17.66
N SER A 14 22.95 -15.80 -17.85
CA SER A 14 22.67 -14.39 -17.63
C SER A 14 21.52 -13.92 -18.54
N GLY A 15 20.47 -13.35 -17.94
CA GLY A 15 19.26 -12.91 -18.63
C GLY A 15 18.00 -13.24 -17.85
N TYR A 16 16.93 -13.62 -18.56
CA TYR A 16 15.70 -14.08 -17.93
C TYR A 16 15.90 -15.24 -16.93
N PRO A 17 16.71 -16.28 -17.22
CA PRO A 17 16.88 -17.40 -16.29
C PRO A 17 17.54 -16.98 -14.97
N SER A 18 18.63 -16.22 -15.01
CA SER A 18 19.32 -15.75 -13.80
C SER A 18 18.47 -14.78 -12.98
N LEU A 19 17.77 -13.84 -13.64
CA LEU A 19 16.91 -12.86 -12.97
C LEU A 19 15.68 -13.53 -12.33
N ALA A 20 15.04 -14.47 -13.03
CA ALA A 20 13.93 -15.23 -12.48
C ALA A 20 14.36 -16.09 -11.29
N ALA A 21 15.52 -16.75 -11.38
CA ALA A 21 16.09 -17.51 -10.27
C ALA A 21 16.41 -16.62 -9.06
N PHE A 22 16.96 -15.42 -9.28
CA PHE A 22 17.21 -14.44 -8.23
C PHE A 22 15.91 -14.04 -7.51
N ILE A 23 14.87 -13.66 -8.27
CA ILE A 23 13.56 -13.29 -7.71
C ILE A 23 12.93 -14.46 -6.95
N ALA A 24 13.02 -15.69 -7.49
CA ALA A 24 12.45 -16.88 -6.87
C ALA A 24 13.20 -17.37 -5.63
N THR A 25 14.47 -16.99 -5.45
CA THR A 25 15.29 -17.40 -4.30
C THR A 25 14.87 -16.66 -3.03
N ASP A 26 14.30 -15.47 -3.18
CA ASP A 26 13.88 -14.65 -2.06
C ASP A 26 12.59 -15.17 -1.42
N ARG A 27 12.73 -15.83 -0.27
CA ARG A 27 11.61 -16.44 0.47
C ARG A 27 10.55 -15.42 0.90
N ASP A 28 10.98 -14.20 1.17
CA ASP A 28 10.09 -13.12 1.63
C ASP A 28 9.48 -12.34 0.45
N GLN A 29 9.79 -12.72 -0.80
CA GLN A 29 9.32 -12.10 -2.06
C GLN A 29 9.54 -10.58 -2.15
N THR A 30 10.44 -10.03 -1.34
CA THR A 30 10.79 -8.60 -1.36
C THR A 30 11.43 -8.18 -2.68
N THR A 31 12.12 -9.10 -3.36
CA THR A 31 12.74 -8.90 -4.67
C THR A 31 11.80 -9.15 -5.85
N ALA A 32 10.53 -9.51 -5.61
CA ALA A 32 9.50 -9.67 -6.65
C ALA A 32 9.00 -8.30 -7.16
N ILE A 33 9.94 -7.55 -7.76
CA ILE A 33 9.76 -6.20 -8.26
C ILE A 33 9.51 -6.25 -9.76
N PHE A 34 8.46 -5.58 -10.20
CA PHE A 34 8.08 -5.52 -11.62
C PHE A 34 7.74 -4.10 -12.03
N LYS A 35 7.93 -3.82 -13.33
CA LYS A 35 7.48 -2.58 -13.93
C LYS A 35 5.96 -2.56 -14.04
N ARG A 36 5.35 -1.50 -13.53
CA ARG A 36 3.89 -1.30 -13.55
C ARG A 36 3.38 -0.83 -14.90
N PHE A 37 4.19 -0.09 -15.67
CA PHE A 37 3.81 0.51 -16.95
C PHE A 37 2.66 1.53 -16.84
N ARG A 38 2.64 2.36 -15.78
CA ARG A 38 1.57 3.34 -15.47
C ARG A 38 1.15 4.18 -16.68
N ARG A 39 2.13 4.71 -17.43
CA ARG A 39 1.84 5.54 -18.61
C ARG A 39 1.18 4.75 -19.73
N LEU A 40 1.63 3.51 -19.96
CA LEU A 40 1.08 2.67 -21.02
C LEU A 40 -0.32 2.15 -20.63
N GLY A 41 -0.51 1.75 -19.37
CA GLY A 41 -1.82 1.39 -18.82
C GLY A 41 -2.84 2.51 -18.93
N ALA A 42 -2.47 3.74 -18.52
CA ALA A 42 -3.32 4.91 -18.68
C ALA A 42 -3.66 5.19 -20.15
N ARG A 43 -2.68 5.08 -21.06
CA ARG A 43 -2.92 5.25 -22.50
C ARG A 43 -3.90 4.21 -23.04
N HIS A 44 -3.78 2.95 -22.61
CA HIS A 44 -4.70 1.89 -23.00
C HIS A 44 -6.12 2.17 -22.51
N LEU A 45 -6.30 2.55 -21.23
CA LEU A 45 -7.61 2.91 -20.68
C LEU A 45 -8.26 4.06 -21.45
N LEU A 46 -7.51 5.13 -21.73
CA LEU A 46 -7.99 6.27 -22.51
C LEU A 46 -8.44 5.85 -23.92
N HIS A 47 -7.66 4.99 -24.57
CA HIS A 47 -8.01 4.51 -25.92
C HIS A 47 -9.33 3.71 -25.91
N VAL A 48 -9.49 2.77 -24.98
CA VAL A 48 -10.72 1.97 -24.91
C VAL A 48 -11.92 2.82 -24.49
N GLN A 49 -11.72 3.79 -23.57
CA GLN A 49 -12.76 4.73 -23.16
C GLN A 49 -13.24 5.61 -24.34
N SER A 50 -12.31 6.14 -25.15
CA SER A 50 -12.67 6.92 -26.34
C SER A 50 -13.42 6.07 -27.36
N HIS A 51 -12.97 4.84 -27.62
CA HIS A 51 -13.67 3.94 -28.53
C HIS A 51 -15.10 3.62 -28.05
N LEU A 52 -15.28 3.37 -26.74
CA LEU A 52 -16.62 3.19 -26.17
C LEU A 52 -17.53 4.43 -26.32
N ALA A 53 -16.97 5.63 -26.23
CA ALA A 53 -17.72 6.86 -26.44
C ALA A 53 -18.23 7.00 -27.89
N GLU A 54 -17.41 6.62 -28.88
CA GLU A 54 -17.83 6.58 -30.29
C GLU A 54 -18.95 5.55 -30.50
N LEU A 55 -18.78 4.32 -29.99
CA LEU A 55 -19.80 3.28 -30.09
C LEU A 55 -21.12 3.68 -29.41
N GLN A 56 -21.03 4.37 -28.26
CA GLN A 56 -22.21 4.90 -27.57
C GLN A 56 -22.91 5.97 -28.41
N ALA A 57 -22.15 6.90 -29.02
CA ALA A 57 -22.73 7.92 -29.89
C ALA A 57 -23.44 7.30 -31.10
N GLU A 58 -22.87 6.25 -31.71
CA GLU A 58 -23.54 5.51 -32.79
C GLU A 58 -24.83 4.84 -32.33
N LEU A 59 -24.85 4.25 -31.12
CA LEU A 59 -26.06 3.64 -30.56
C LEU A 59 -27.14 4.68 -30.26
N ASP A 60 -26.75 5.83 -29.69
CA ASP A 60 -27.65 6.94 -29.38
C ASP A 60 -28.31 7.53 -30.65
N VAL A 61 -27.61 7.53 -31.79
CA VAL A 61 -28.19 7.90 -33.09
C VAL A 61 -29.25 6.90 -33.51
N LEU A 62 -28.96 5.60 -33.46
CA LEU A 62 -29.92 4.55 -33.82
C LEU A 62 -31.16 4.55 -32.91
N ASP A 63 -30.97 4.79 -31.62
CA ASP A 63 -32.07 4.86 -30.65
C ASP A 63 -32.97 6.08 -30.88
N ARG A 64 -32.40 7.22 -31.30
CA ARG A 64 -33.17 8.40 -31.69
C ARG A 64 -33.98 8.15 -32.96
N GLU A 65 -33.38 7.52 -33.96
CA GLU A 65 -34.11 7.14 -35.17
C GLU A 65 -35.23 6.12 -34.88
N ASP A 66 -35.05 5.21 -33.92
CA ASP A 66 -36.09 4.24 -33.52
C ASP A 66 -37.25 4.94 -32.78
N PHE A 67 -36.95 6.02 -32.04
CA PHE A 67 -37.95 6.83 -31.37
C PHE A 67 -38.91 7.51 -32.38
N GLU A 68 -38.35 8.03 -33.47
CA GLU A 68 -39.10 8.63 -34.59
C GLU A 68 -39.72 7.58 -35.53
N GLY A 69 -39.30 6.31 -35.38
CA GLY A 69 -39.71 5.19 -36.21
C GLY A 69 -41.13 4.68 -36.01
N ASN A 70 -41.48 3.67 -36.80
CA ASN A 70 -42.79 3.01 -36.77
C ASN A 70 -42.98 2.16 -35.49
N LEU A 71 -44.21 1.67 -35.29
CA LEU A 71 -44.53 0.81 -34.14
C LEU A 71 -43.68 -0.46 -34.10
N ASP A 72 -43.24 -0.98 -35.24
CA ASP A 72 -42.46 -2.21 -35.33
C ASP A 72 -41.03 -2.02 -34.79
N MET A 73 -40.39 -0.90 -35.11
CA MET A 73 -39.09 -0.50 -34.56
C MET A 73 -39.16 -0.35 -33.03
N LYS A 74 -40.23 0.26 -32.53
CA LYS A 74 -40.48 0.40 -31.09
C LYS A 74 -40.70 -0.96 -30.40
N GLN A 75 -41.28 -1.93 -31.10
CA GLN A 75 -41.43 -3.30 -30.59
C GLN A 75 -40.09 -4.05 -30.58
N CYS A 76 -39.22 -3.85 -31.57
CA CYS A 76 -37.87 -4.43 -31.59
C CYS A 76 -37.06 -3.98 -30.37
N SER A 77 -37.09 -2.69 -30.02
CA SER A 77 -36.37 -2.16 -28.85
C SER A 77 -36.86 -2.69 -27.50
N ARG A 78 -38.01 -3.36 -27.44
CA ARG A 78 -38.61 -3.90 -26.20
C ARG A 78 -38.64 -5.42 -26.13
N ASN A 79 -38.47 -6.10 -27.26
CA ASN A 79 -38.60 -7.54 -27.35
C ASN A 79 -37.39 -8.14 -28.08
N TRP A 80 -36.51 -8.77 -27.31
CA TRP A 80 -35.29 -9.39 -27.82
C TRP A 80 -35.55 -10.41 -28.93
N LYS A 81 -36.59 -11.24 -28.80
CA LYS A 81 -36.91 -12.25 -29.81
C LYS A 81 -37.27 -11.58 -31.15
N ARG A 82 -38.18 -10.59 -31.10
CA ARG A 82 -38.58 -9.83 -32.30
C ARG A 82 -37.39 -9.08 -32.91
N PHE A 83 -36.54 -8.46 -32.08
CA PHE A 83 -35.32 -7.81 -32.53
C PHE A 83 -34.40 -8.76 -33.28
N CYS A 84 -34.14 -9.96 -32.73
CA CYS A 84 -33.33 -10.97 -33.40
C CYS A 84 -33.94 -11.44 -34.72
N ASP A 85 -35.26 -11.67 -34.75
CA ASP A 85 -35.98 -12.11 -35.94
C ASP A 85 -35.87 -11.05 -37.06
N VAL A 86 -36.13 -9.78 -36.73
CA VAL A 86 -36.08 -8.66 -37.70
C VAL A 86 -34.65 -8.40 -38.17
N ALA A 87 -33.65 -8.54 -37.30
CA ALA A 87 -32.23 -8.39 -37.64
C ALA A 87 -31.69 -9.46 -38.61
N THR A 88 -32.49 -10.46 -39.00
CA THR A 88 -32.12 -11.41 -40.06
C THR A 88 -32.29 -10.83 -41.46
N TYR A 89 -33.30 -9.98 -41.67
CA TYR A 89 -33.63 -9.41 -42.97
C TYR A 89 -33.56 -7.88 -43.03
N ASP A 90 -33.59 -7.18 -41.90
CA ASP A 90 -33.42 -5.73 -41.82
C ASP A 90 -31.98 -5.35 -41.47
N ASP A 91 -31.31 -4.64 -42.38
CA ASP A 91 -29.91 -4.25 -42.23
C ASP A 91 -29.67 -3.31 -41.05
N ARG A 92 -30.66 -2.48 -40.70
CA ARG A 92 -30.55 -1.53 -39.59
C ARG A 92 -30.59 -2.26 -38.25
N GLN A 93 -31.55 -3.16 -38.04
CA GLN A 93 -31.61 -3.97 -36.82
C GLN A 93 -30.40 -4.92 -36.71
N ARG A 94 -29.89 -5.41 -37.85
CA ARG A 94 -28.62 -6.15 -37.92
C ARG A 94 -27.45 -5.31 -37.41
N LYS A 95 -27.27 -4.09 -37.94
CA LYS A 95 -26.23 -3.15 -37.49
C LYS A 95 -26.34 -2.84 -36.00
N LYS A 96 -27.55 -2.60 -35.50
CA LYS A 96 -27.80 -2.34 -34.07
C LYS A 96 -27.39 -3.53 -33.18
N ARG A 97 -27.66 -4.76 -33.63
CA ARG A 97 -27.27 -5.98 -32.90
C ARG A 97 -25.75 -6.15 -32.87
N ASP A 98 -25.10 -5.95 -34.01
CA ASP A 98 -23.66 -6.12 -34.14
C ASP A 98 -22.92 -5.03 -33.32
N LEU A 99 -23.42 -3.79 -33.34
CA LEU A 99 -22.95 -2.69 -32.48
C LEU A 99 -23.10 -3.02 -30.99
N GLY A 100 -24.24 -3.60 -30.58
CA GLY A 100 -24.45 -4.05 -29.20
C GLY A 100 -23.45 -5.12 -28.76
N SER A 101 -23.08 -6.03 -29.67
CA SER A 101 -22.04 -7.04 -29.41
C SER A 101 -20.65 -6.40 -29.25
N GLU A 102 -20.32 -5.45 -30.13
CA GLU A 102 -19.05 -4.71 -30.08
C GLU A 102 -18.91 -3.90 -28.79
N ILE A 103 -19.96 -3.17 -28.40
CA ILE A 103 -20.03 -2.47 -27.10
C ILE A 103 -19.81 -3.46 -25.97
N GLY A 104 -20.47 -4.61 -25.99
CA GLY A 104 -20.30 -5.65 -24.97
C GLY A 104 -18.84 -6.11 -24.81
N HIS A 105 -18.15 -6.36 -25.92
CA HIS A 105 -16.74 -6.74 -25.92
C HIS A 105 -15.83 -5.61 -25.41
N SER A 106 -15.97 -4.40 -25.95
CA SER A 106 -15.16 -3.24 -25.56
C SER A 106 -15.38 -2.83 -24.11
N LEU A 107 -16.62 -2.93 -23.61
CA LEU A 107 -16.97 -2.60 -22.23
C LEU A 107 -16.40 -3.60 -21.24
N LYS A 108 -16.37 -4.89 -21.60
CA LYS A 108 -15.69 -5.92 -20.81
C LYS A 108 -14.19 -5.62 -20.71
N GLN A 109 -13.52 -5.37 -21.84
CA GLN A 109 -12.10 -5.05 -21.88
C GLN A 109 -11.78 -3.82 -21.02
N TYR A 110 -12.56 -2.75 -21.14
CA TYR A 110 -12.39 -1.54 -20.34
C TYR A 110 -12.51 -1.81 -18.82
N ARG A 111 -13.57 -2.51 -18.42
CA ARG A 111 -13.83 -2.80 -17.00
C ARG A 111 -12.77 -3.70 -16.39
N GLU A 112 -12.33 -4.73 -17.12
CA GLU A 112 -11.24 -5.60 -16.70
C GLU A 112 -9.92 -4.84 -16.59
N ALA A 113 -9.56 -4.04 -17.59
CA ALA A 113 -8.36 -3.21 -17.56
C ALA A 113 -8.37 -2.23 -16.37
N LEU A 114 -9.51 -1.57 -16.12
CA LEU A 114 -9.66 -0.63 -15.00
C LEU A 114 -9.53 -1.34 -13.64
N PHE A 115 -10.10 -2.54 -13.52
CA PHE A 115 -9.97 -3.36 -12.32
C PHE A 115 -8.51 -3.76 -12.08
N TYR A 116 -7.80 -4.23 -13.10
CA TYR A 116 -6.38 -4.59 -12.98
C TYR A 116 -5.52 -3.37 -12.63
N GLU A 117 -5.74 -2.22 -13.28
CA GLU A 117 -5.00 -0.99 -12.95
C GLU A 117 -5.27 -0.51 -11.52
N SER A 118 -6.50 -0.64 -11.02
CA SER A 118 -6.82 -0.35 -9.62
C SER A 118 -6.08 -1.28 -8.66
N ARG A 119 -6.00 -2.58 -8.98
CA ARG A 119 -5.23 -3.55 -8.20
C ARG A 119 -3.74 -3.23 -8.22
N LEU A 120 -3.16 -2.97 -9.39
CA LEU A 120 -1.76 -2.56 -9.53
C LEU A 120 -1.47 -1.25 -8.78
N ALA A 121 -2.41 -0.31 -8.75
CA ALA A 121 -2.29 0.93 -8.00
C ALA A 121 -2.26 0.73 -6.49
N SER A 122 -2.88 -0.35 -6.00
CA SER A 122 -2.89 -0.70 -4.57
C SER A 122 -1.66 -1.48 -4.12
N LEU A 123 -0.83 -1.96 -5.05
CA LEU A 123 0.40 -2.65 -4.72
C LEU A 123 1.42 -1.67 -4.10
N PRO A 124 2.20 -2.11 -3.13
CA PRO A 124 3.23 -1.29 -2.51
C PRO A 124 4.39 -1.03 -3.48
N HIS A 125 5.04 0.10 -3.28
CA HIS A 125 6.29 0.43 -3.96
C HIS A 125 7.44 -0.30 -3.25
N PRO A 126 8.48 -0.74 -3.98
CA PRO A 126 9.66 -1.33 -3.36
C PRO A 126 10.34 -0.31 -2.44
N THR A 127 10.84 -0.77 -1.29
CA THR A 127 11.66 0.10 -0.43
C THR A 127 12.96 0.47 -1.15
N LYS A 128 13.51 1.66 -0.88
CA LYS A 128 14.77 2.12 -1.49
C LYS A 128 15.91 1.11 -1.31
N ARG A 129 16.03 0.54 -0.11
CA ARG A 129 17.05 -0.46 0.20
C ARG A 129 16.88 -1.74 -0.61
N THR A 130 15.65 -2.23 -0.73
CA THR A 130 15.35 -3.44 -1.52
C THR A 130 15.60 -3.17 -3.01
N LEU A 131 15.22 -1.99 -3.49
CA LEU A 131 15.44 -1.59 -4.88
C LEU A 131 16.94 -1.42 -5.20
N GLU A 132 17.73 -0.85 -4.31
CA GLU A 132 19.19 -0.77 -4.45
C GLU A 132 19.83 -2.15 -4.53
N ALA A 133 19.44 -3.08 -3.65
CA ALA A 133 19.92 -4.46 -3.69
C ALA A 133 19.51 -5.18 -4.99
N PHE A 134 18.26 -4.98 -5.41
CA PHE A 134 17.76 -5.50 -6.68
C PHE A 134 18.55 -4.96 -7.87
N ARG A 135 18.77 -3.64 -7.94
CA ARG A 135 19.58 -2.99 -9.00
C ARG A 135 21.02 -3.47 -8.96
N TYR A 136 21.60 -3.67 -7.79
CA TYR A 136 22.96 -4.18 -7.63
C TYR A 136 23.13 -5.56 -8.29
N ASN A 137 22.13 -6.43 -8.14
CA ASN A 137 22.09 -7.71 -8.83
C ASN A 137 21.78 -7.56 -10.33
N PHE A 138 20.75 -6.76 -10.67
CA PHE A 138 20.29 -6.55 -12.05
C PHE A 138 21.39 -6.00 -12.97
N PHE A 139 22.25 -5.09 -12.49
CA PHE A 139 23.37 -4.54 -13.26
C PHE A 139 24.67 -5.35 -13.13
N ASN A 140 24.61 -6.58 -12.60
CA ASN A 140 25.73 -7.51 -12.49
C ASN A 140 27.00 -6.89 -11.88
N PHE A 141 26.85 -6.03 -10.87
CA PHE A 141 27.97 -5.32 -10.22
C PHE A 141 29.00 -6.24 -9.53
N HIS A 142 28.75 -7.55 -9.51
CA HIS A 142 29.62 -8.56 -8.90
C HIS A 142 30.74 -9.02 -9.84
N GLY A 143 30.65 -8.72 -11.15
CA GLY A 143 31.44 -9.37 -12.21
C GLY A 143 32.39 -8.45 -13.00
N GLY A 144 32.92 -7.40 -12.40
CA GLY A 144 33.79 -6.44 -13.09
C GLY A 144 32.98 -5.26 -13.65
N ASN A 145 32.98 -5.06 -14.98
CA ASN A 145 32.24 -3.95 -15.60
C ASN A 145 30.72 -4.19 -15.46
N PRO A 146 29.95 -3.22 -14.89
CA PRO A 146 28.51 -3.37 -14.75
C PRO A 146 27.82 -3.50 -16.10
N TYR A 147 26.84 -4.40 -16.18
CA TYR A 147 25.98 -4.54 -17.35
C TYR A 147 24.57 -5.00 -16.94
N PRO A 148 23.51 -4.46 -17.56
CA PRO A 148 22.14 -4.86 -17.25
C PRO A 148 21.89 -6.31 -17.65
N THR A 149 21.19 -7.05 -16.80
CA THR A 149 20.82 -8.46 -17.03
C THR A 149 19.87 -8.59 -18.22
N LEU A 150 19.00 -7.60 -18.44
CA LEU A 150 18.12 -7.54 -19.60
C LEU A 150 18.63 -6.50 -20.61
N GLY A 151 18.72 -6.88 -21.88
CA GLY A 151 19.24 -6.04 -22.96
C GLY A 151 18.18 -5.22 -23.72
N GLY A 152 18.64 -4.47 -24.72
CA GLY A 152 17.77 -3.68 -25.62
C GLY A 152 16.98 -2.60 -24.89
N ASN A 153 15.66 -2.54 -25.12
CA ASN A 153 14.75 -1.60 -24.45
C ASN A 153 14.39 -2.03 -23.02
N SER A 154 14.89 -3.19 -22.56
CA SER A 154 14.65 -3.68 -21.21
C SER A 154 15.70 -3.23 -20.18
N THR A 155 16.76 -2.57 -20.65
CA THR A 155 17.89 -2.11 -19.82
C THR A 155 17.47 -1.10 -18.75
N THR A 156 16.47 -0.28 -19.06
CA THR A 156 16.00 0.84 -18.21
C THR A 156 14.68 0.56 -17.49
N LEU A 157 14.17 -0.68 -17.52
CA LEU A 157 12.86 -1.02 -16.96
C LEU A 157 12.75 -0.71 -15.46
N PHE A 158 13.87 -0.79 -14.75
CA PHE A 158 13.96 -0.65 -13.30
C PHE A 158 14.59 0.68 -12.84
N ASP A 159 14.67 1.69 -13.72
CA ASP A 159 15.29 2.99 -13.40
C ASP A 159 14.32 3.96 -12.71
N ASP A 160 13.04 3.92 -13.08
CA ASP A 160 11.99 4.78 -12.52
C ASP A 160 11.36 4.13 -11.28
N GLU A 161 11.65 4.64 -10.08
CA GLU A 161 11.15 4.09 -8.81
C GLU A 161 9.63 4.20 -8.66
N ASP A 162 9.03 5.23 -9.26
CA ASP A 162 7.59 5.54 -9.15
C ASP A 162 6.73 4.66 -10.08
N ASP A 163 7.35 3.94 -11.02
CA ASP A 163 6.69 3.03 -11.96
C ASP A 163 7.01 1.55 -11.67
N LEU A 164 7.45 1.25 -10.45
CA LEU A 164 7.72 -0.10 -9.95
C LEU A 164 6.71 -0.51 -8.88
N VAL A 165 6.38 -1.80 -8.87
CA VAL A 165 5.53 -2.43 -7.86
C VAL A 165 6.23 -3.66 -7.29
N ALA A 166 6.05 -3.90 -6.00
CA ALA A 166 6.41 -5.14 -5.34
C ALA A 166 5.15 -6.02 -5.21
N LEU A 167 5.22 -7.28 -5.64
CA LEU A 167 4.04 -8.17 -5.61
C LEU A 167 3.61 -8.53 -4.18
N LEU A 168 4.54 -8.55 -3.25
CA LEU A 168 4.26 -8.74 -1.83
C LEU A 168 4.77 -7.51 -1.06
N GLY A 169 3.85 -6.86 -0.36
CA GLY A 169 4.21 -5.83 0.60
C GLY A 169 4.83 -6.46 1.82
N GLU A 170 5.98 -5.95 2.24
CA GLU A 170 6.34 -6.09 3.63
C GLU A 170 5.24 -5.41 4.45
N ASP A 171 4.52 -6.15 5.28
CA ASP A 171 3.75 -5.61 6.40
C ASP A 171 4.75 -4.98 7.40
N ARG A 172 5.38 -3.87 7.00
CA ARG A 172 6.26 -3.08 7.84
C ARG A 172 5.40 -2.03 8.52
N ASP A 173 5.17 -2.24 9.81
CA ASP A 173 4.53 -1.23 10.65
C ASP A 173 5.23 0.13 10.47
N PRO A 174 4.48 1.26 10.44
CA PRO A 174 5.04 2.61 10.30
C PRO A 174 6.16 2.92 11.30
N LEU A 175 6.10 2.28 12.47
CA LEU A 175 7.13 2.28 13.51
C LEU A 175 8.48 1.80 12.98
N THR A 176 8.49 0.66 12.30
CA THR A 176 9.67 -0.01 11.79
C THR A 176 10.33 0.87 10.72
N ALA A 177 9.52 1.51 9.87
CA ALA A 177 10.01 2.47 8.89
C ALA A 177 10.58 3.74 9.55
N PHE A 178 9.89 4.32 10.54
CA PHE A 178 10.34 5.52 11.25
C PHE A 178 11.65 5.31 12.02
N LEU A 179 11.80 4.16 12.70
CA LEU A 179 13.03 3.85 13.43
C LEU A 179 14.18 3.48 12.50
N GLN A 180 13.92 2.81 11.37
CA GLN A 180 14.97 2.62 10.37
C GLN A 180 15.47 3.95 9.82
N ASP A 181 14.59 4.91 9.51
CA ASP A 181 14.97 6.18 8.91
C ASP A 181 15.63 7.16 9.92
N ARG A 182 15.13 7.22 11.16
CA ARG A 182 15.68 8.10 12.22
C ARG A 182 16.87 7.50 12.96
N CYS A 183 16.95 6.18 13.11
CA CYS A 183 18.03 5.51 13.83
C CYS A 183 19.06 4.83 12.92
N ALA A 184 18.98 4.98 11.59
CA ALA A 184 20.01 4.52 10.65
C ALA A 184 21.45 4.95 11.05
N ARG A 185 21.59 6.10 11.73
CA ARG A 185 22.90 6.58 12.23
C ARG A 185 23.39 5.89 13.50
N LEU A 186 22.51 5.37 14.34
CA LEU A 186 22.86 4.61 15.56
C LEU A 186 23.13 3.13 15.27
N PHE A 187 22.63 2.63 14.14
CA PHE A 187 22.65 1.20 13.80
C PHE A 187 23.52 0.87 12.57
N LYS A 188 24.50 1.70 12.23
CA LYS A 188 25.63 1.28 11.37
C LYS A 188 26.46 0.22 12.11
N SER A 189 26.00 -1.02 12.09
CA SER A 189 26.82 -2.16 12.48
C SER A 189 27.59 -2.65 11.26
N GLY A 190 28.90 -2.42 11.29
CA GLY A 190 29.92 -3.21 10.59
C GLY A 190 29.84 -3.28 9.06
N ALA A 191 30.56 -2.38 8.39
CA ALA A 191 31.09 -2.70 7.08
C ALA A 191 32.26 -3.67 7.24
N THR A 192 32.17 -4.93 6.77
CA THR A 192 33.27 -5.62 6.07
C THR A 192 32.86 -6.99 5.48
N HIS A 193 33.19 -7.16 4.19
CA HIS A 193 33.58 -8.36 3.44
C HIS A 193 32.68 -9.63 3.42
N ASN A 194 32.27 -10.00 2.19
CA ASN A 194 31.83 -11.34 1.78
C ASN A 194 30.76 -12.04 2.65
N ASN A 195 29.53 -11.55 2.63
CA ASN A 195 28.34 -12.36 2.36
C ASN A 195 27.11 -11.47 2.41
N ILE A 196 26.15 -11.76 1.54
CA ILE A 196 24.85 -11.09 1.46
C ILE A 196 24.12 -11.35 2.78
N MET A 197 24.19 -10.40 3.70
CA MET A 197 23.60 -10.52 5.01
C MET A 197 22.14 -10.05 4.93
N TYR A 198 21.26 -11.00 4.61
CA TYR A 198 19.86 -10.96 4.98
C TYR A 198 19.79 -10.70 6.50
N ALA A 199 19.46 -9.47 6.89
CA ALA A 199 19.10 -9.19 8.27
C ALA A 199 17.67 -9.74 8.48
N PRO A 200 17.45 -10.71 9.38
CA PRO A 200 16.13 -11.28 9.57
C PRO A 200 15.23 -10.26 10.31
N ASP A 201 14.44 -9.51 9.54
CA ASP A 201 13.56 -8.41 9.99
C ASP A 201 12.63 -8.80 11.15
N ARG A 202 12.32 -10.09 11.34
CA ARG A 202 11.49 -10.58 12.45
C ARG A 202 12.07 -10.34 13.85
N ARG A 203 13.40 -10.37 14.03
CA ARG A 203 14.01 -10.06 15.34
C ARG A 203 14.01 -8.56 15.59
N PHE A 204 14.18 -7.77 14.53
CA PHE A 204 14.19 -6.32 14.57
C PHE A 204 12.80 -5.75 14.89
N ALA A 205 11.76 -6.24 14.22
CA ALA A 205 10.37 -5.88 14.53
C ALA A 205 10.04 -6.14 16.01
N ARG A 206 10.45 -7.31 16.55
CA ARG A 206 10.19 -7.65 17.96
C ARG A 206 10.89 -6.73 18.95
N VAL A 207 12.15 -6.35 18.68
CA VAL A 207 12.91 -5.41 19.52
C VAL A 207 12.28 -4.02 19.48
N VAL A 208 11.84 -3.60 18.30
CA VAL A 208 11.17 -2.33 18.07
C VAL A 208 9.82 -2.25 18.78
N THR A 209 8.97 -3.27 18.63
CA THR A 209 7.70 -3.36 19.36
C THR A 209 7.94 -3.36 20.87
N PHE A 210 8.96 -4.08 21.35
CA PHE A 210 9.32 -4.09 22.77
C PHE A 210 9.74 -2.70 23.29
N LEU A 211 10.59 -1.98 22.55
CA LEU A 211 10.98 -0.60 22.85
C LEU A 211 9.78 0.36 22.86
N SER A 212 8.82 0.16 21.96
CA SER A 212 7.59 0.96 21.90
C SER A 212 6.71 0.74 23.13
N ILE A 213 6.52 -0.51 23.53
CA ILE A 213 5.74 -0.87 24.73
C ILE A 213 6.44 -0.31 25.97
N LEU A 214 7.76 -0.42 26.04
CA LEU A 214 8.57 0.14 27.13
C LEU A 214 8.43 1.67 27.21
N ASN A 215 8.47 2.36 26.07
CA ASN A 215 8.31 3.81 26.00
C ASN A 215 6.88 4.25 26.40
N ALA A 216 5.85 3.54 25.92
CA ALA A 216 4.47 3.80 26.33
C ALA A 216 4.26 3.59 27.84
N ALA A 217 4.83 2.54 28.42
CA ALA A 217 4.81 2.30 29.86
C ALA A 217 5.57 3.39 30.64
N ALA A 218 6.74 3.83 30.15
CA ALA A 218 7.51 4.91 30.76
C ALA A 218 6.77 6.25 30.73
N LEU A 219 6.05 6.57 29.64
CA LEU A 219 5.20 7.75 29.55
C LEU A 219 4.06 7.70 30.58
N LEU A 220 3.44 6.55 30.76
CA LEU A 220 2.33 6.37 31.71
C LEU A 220 2.81 6.49 33.17
N VAL A 221 3.87 5.77 33.53
CA VAL A 221 4.47 5.84 34.87
C VAL A 221 5.05 7.23 35.13
N GLY A 222 5.73 7.81 34.14
CA GLY A 222 6.32 9.15 34.23
C GLY A 222 5.27 10.23 34.46
N ALA A 223 4.11 10.13 33.81
CA ALA A 223 2.99 11.06 34.03
C ALA A 223 2.46 10.97 35.46
N ILE A 224 2.26 9.76 35.99
CA ILE A 224 1.77 9.54 37.35
C ILE A 224 2.77 10.09 38.39
N VAL A 225 4.06 9.79 38.24
CA VAL A 225 5.10 10.26 39.15
C VAL A 225 5.21 11.80 39.11
N SER A 226 5.14 12.40 37.91
CA SER A 226 5.19 13.86 37.74
C SER A 226 3.98 14.55 38.37
N LEU A 227 2.79 13.94 38.27
CA LEU A 227 1.57 14.43 38.91
C LEU A 227 1.61 14.31 40.44
N TYR A 228 2.31 13.31 40.97
CA TYR A 228 2.50 13.14 42.41
C TYR A 228 3.50 14.14 43.00
N ALA A 229 4.58 14.45 42.26
CA ALA A 229 5.63 15.34 42.72
C ALA A 229 5.23 16.84 42.76
N ILE A 230 4.14 17.23 42.09
CA ILE A 230 3.78 18.63 41.87
C ILE A 230 2.46 18.96 42.56
N THR A 231 2.46 19.98 43.41
CA THR A 231 1.30 20.35 44.25
C THR A 231 0.37 21.36 43.57
N SER A 232 0.86 22.19 42.64
CA SER A 232 0.10 23.28 42.01
C SER A 232 -0.98 22.77 41.03
N PRO A 233 -2.26 23.15 41.19
CA PRO A 233 -3.36 22.67 40.35
C PRO A 233 -3.25 23.13 38.89
N LYS A 234 -2.75 24.35 38.62
CA LYS A 234 -2.52 24.84 37.25
C LYS A 234 -1.44 24.04 36.53
N THR A 235 -0.38 23.68 37.24
CA THR A 235 0.73 22.89 36.70
C THR A 235 0.32 21.44 36.43
N LYS A 236 -0.51 20.86 37.31
CA LYS A 236 -1.10 19.53 37.10
C LYS A 236 -1.88 19.45 35.78
N LEU A 237 -2.72 20.45 35.49
CA LEU A 237 -3.49 20.50 34.24
C LEU A 237 -2.57 20.56 33.00
N GLY A 238 -1.51 21.37 33.06
CA GLY A 238 -0.50 21.44 31.99
C GLY A 238 0.23 20.12 31.76
N ILE A 239 0.54 19.39 32.83
CA ILE A 239 1.18 18.07 32.76
C ILE A 239 0.26 17.04 32.13
N VAL A 240 -1.03 17.02 32.51
CA VAL A 240 -2.02 16.12 31.88
C VAL A 240 -2.10 16.39 30.38
N ALA A 241 -2.20 17.65 29.97
CA ALA A 241 -2.24 18.01 28.57
C ALA A 241 -0.98 17.58 27.81
N LEU A 242 0.21 17.84 28.40
CA LEU A 242 1.50 17.48 27.82
C LEU A 242 1.64 15.95 27.64
N PHE A 243 1.40 15.17 28.68
CA PHE A 243 1.54 13.71 28.61
C PHE A 243 0.48 13.06 27.73
N THR A 244 -0.73 13.63 27.65
CA THR A 244 -1.77 13.16 26.73
C THR A 244 -1.35 13.39 25.28
N ALA A 245 -0.79 14.58 24.96
CA ALA A 245 -0.29 14.87 23.63
C ALA A 245 0.93 14.01 23.24
N LEU A 246 1.85 13.77 24.19
CA LEU A 246 2.99 12.88 23.99
C LEU A 246 2.54 11.44 23.76
N PHE A 247 1.57 10.94 24.52
CA PHE A 247 1.00 9.60 24.33
C PHE A 247 0.32 9.47 22.95
N ALA A 248 -0.55 10.42 22.59
CA ALA A 248 -1.22 10.42 21.29
C ALA A 248 -0.21 10.47 20.13
N SER A 249 0.86 11.26 20.26
CA SER A 249 1.95 11.33 19.29
C SER A 249 2.72 10.02 19.22
N ASN A 250 3.02 9.40 20.37
CA ASN A 250 3.71 8.13 20.46
C ASN A 250 2.90 7.03 19.76
N VAL A 251 1.63 6.85 20.13
CA VAL A 251 0.73 5.86 19.51
C VAL A 251 0.52 6.15 18.03
N GLY A 252 0.31 7.40 17.62
CA GLY A 252 0.08 7.76 16.21
C GLY A 252 1.29 7.58 15.31
N VAL A 253 2.51 7.81 15.83
CA VAL A 253 3.75 7.62 15.06
C VAL A 253 4.23 6.17 15.11
N LEU A 254 3.99 5.47 16.23
CA LEU A 254 4.57 4.15 16.48
C LEU A 254 3.60 2.99 16.24
N THR A 255 2.33 3.22 15.95
CA THR A 255 1.38 2.12 15.72
C THR A 255 0.56 2.34 14.45
N ASN A 256 0.08 1.25 13.86
CA ASN A 256 -0.84 1.29 12.73
C ASN A 256 -2.31 1.41 13.19
N ALA A 257 -2.53 2.11 14.31
CA ALA A 257 -3.85 2.27 14.91
C ALA A 257 -4.76 3.11 13.99
N ARG A 258 -5.99 2.65 13.80
CA ARG A 258 -6.99 3.43 13.07
C ARG A 258 -7.29 4.72 13.83
N ARG A 259 -7.72 5.77 13.12
CA ARG A 259 -8.07 7.07 13.75
C ARG A 259 -9.01 6.90 14.95
N ALA A 260 -10.01 6.03 14.83
CA ALA A 260 -10.95 5.73 15.92
C ALA A 260 -10.28 5.08 17.14
N GLU A 261 -9.36 4.14 16.93
CA GLU A 261 -8.61 3.46 17.99
C GLU A 261 -7.68 4.44 18.71
N LEU A 262 -7.06 5.36 17.96
CA LEU A 262 -6.20 6.40 18.52
C LEU A 262 -6.99 7.37 19.42
N PHE A 263 -8.19 7.79 18.99
CA PHE A 263 -9.06 8.61 19.83
C PHE A 263 -9.51 7.88 21.10
N ALA A 264 -9.89 6.60 20.99
CA ALA A 264 -10.30 5.79 22.13
C ALA A 264 -9.15 5.59 23.14
N ALA A 265 -7.95 5.24 22.67
CA ALA A 265 -6.78 5.07 23.51
C ALA A 265 -6.36 6.37 24.20
N THR A 266 -6.40 7.50 23.48
CA THR A 266 -6.07 8.82 24.02
C THR A 266 -7.09 9.27 25.08
N ALA A 267 -8.38 9.02 24.85
CA ALA A 267 -9.44 9.33 25.81
C ALA A 267 -9.31 8.49 27.08
N ALA A 268 -9.04 7.19 26.95
CA ALA A 268 -8.79 6.30 28.08
C ALA A 268 -7.58 6.75 28.90
N TYR A 269 -6.47 7.10 28.23
CA TYR A 269 -5.27 7.62 28.88
C TYR A 269 -5.52 8.94 29.63
N ALA A 270 -6.19 9.89 28.99
CA ALA A 270 -6.56 11.16 29.61
C ALA A 270 -7.46 10.96 30.84
N ALA A 271 -8.44 10.06 30.77
CA ALA A 271 -9.32 9.74 31.89
C ALA A 271 -8.53 9.21 33.10
N VAL A 272 -7.56 8.32 32.89
CA VAL A 272 -6.69 7.81 33.97
C VAL A 272 -5.92 8.96 34.61
N LEU A 273 -5.29 9.84 33.83
CA LEU A 273 -4.53 10.97 34.38
C LEU A 273 -5.41 11.95 35.16
N VAL A 274 -6.63 12.22 34.69
CA VAL A 274 -7.58 13.12 35.38
C VAL A 274 -7.96 12.56 36.75
N VAL A 275 -8.19 11.25 36.88
CA VAL A 275 -8.49 10.62 38.18
C VAL A 275 -7.38 10.88 39.21
N PHE A 276 -6.11 10.81 38.79
CA PHE A 276 -4.97 11.10 39.68
C PHE A 276 -4.85 12.58 40.04
N VAL A 277 -5.33 13.51 39.20
CA VAL A 277 -5.40 14.94 39.54
C VAL A 277 -6.52 15.21 40.56
N SER A 278 -7.65 14.50 40.46
CA SER A 278 -8.83 14.70 41.32
C SER A 278 -8.70 14.09 42.73
N GLY A 279 -7.78 13.14 42.95
CA GLY A 279 -7.66 12.38 44.20
C GLY A 279 -7.43 13.17 45.51
N PRO A 280 -6.80 14.37 45.52
CA PRO A 280 -6.63 15.16 46.76
C PRO A 280 -7.41 16.50 46.81
N LEU A 281 -8.18 16.87 45.78
CA LEU A 281 -8.83 18.19 45.71
C LEU A 281 -10.15 18.29 46.50
N GLY A 282 -10.61 17.20 47.14
CA GLY A 282 -11.90 17.13 47.84
C GLY A 282 -11.83 17.34 49.37
N GLY A 283 -10.68 17.73 49.92
CA GLY A 283 -10.43 17.66 51.36
C GLY A 283 -9.93 18.94 52.01
N GLU A 284 -10.41 20.13 51.64
CA GLU A 284 -10.18 21.32 52.45
C GLU A 284 -11.21 22.41 52.12
N THR A 285 -12.30 22.47 52.91
CA THR A 285 -13.03 23.69 53.30
C THR A 285 -14.21 23.27 54.17
N GLY A 286 -14.02 23.36 55.49
CA GLY A 286 -15.05 23.05 56.48
C GLY A 286 -14.70 23.57 57.86
N THR A 287 -14.07 24.74 57.96
CA THR A 287 -13.96 25.48 59.23
C THR A 287 -15.34 26.01 59.59
N ARG A 288 -16.06 25.24 60.42
CA ARG A 288 -17.20 25.70 61.20
C ARG A 288 -16.74 26.84 62.10
N GLY A 289 -17.20 28.06 61.83
CA GLY A 289 -17.21 29.13 62.82
C GLY A 289 -18.16 28.77 63.95
N GLN A 290 -17.62 28.64 65.17
CA GLN A 290 -18.36 28.88 66.40
C GLN A 290 -17.89 30.23 66.93
N GLY A 291 -18.86 31.11 67.15
CA GLY A 291 -18.76 32.47 67.66
C GLY A 291 -20.14 33.08 67.60
#